data_AF-F3FZP3-F1
#
_entry.id   AF-F3FZP3-F1
#
_cell.length_a   1.000
_cell.length_b   1.000
_cell.length_c   1.000
_cell.angle_alpha   90.00
_cell.angle_beta   90.00
_cell.angle_gamma   90.00
#
_symmetry.space_group_name_H-M   'P 1'
#
loop_
_entity.id
_entity.type
_entity.pdbx_description
1 polymer ?
#
loop_
_entity_poly.entity_id
_entity_poly.type
_entity_poly.pdbx_seq_one_letter_code
_entity_poly.pdbx_strand_id
1 'polypeptide(L)' 'TAEKIDFAYDLLGRLVKETTPQGALAYEYDPLSNLTTLTLP' A
#
# COMPACT_ATOMS: atom_id res chain seq x y z
N THR A 1 21.68 -1.42 9.15
CA THR A 1 20.48 -0.79 9.73
C THR A 1 19.28 -1.43 9.06
N ALA A 2 18.31 -1.97 9.80
CA ALA A 2 17.09 -2.47 9.17
C ALA A 2 16.28 -1.27 8.67
N GLU A 3 15.91 -1.26 7.39
CA GLU A 3 14.96 -0.26 6.90
C GLU A 3 13.58 -0.57 7.47
N LYS A 4 12.95 0.45 8.07
CA LYS A 4 11.59 0.33 8.59
C LYS A 4 10.64 0.55 7.43
N ILE A 5 9.81 -0.45 7.16
CA ILE A 5 8.72 -0.37 6.19
C ILE A 5 7.42 -0.43 6.99
N ASP A 6 6.54 0.55 6.75
CA ASP A 6 5.22 0.63 7.38
C ASP A 6 4.14 0.24 6.36
N PHE A 7 3.28 -0.70 6.75
CA PHE A 7 2.18 -1.20 5.92
C PHE A 7 0.84 -0.75 6.49
N ALA A 8 -0.05 -0.27 5.63
CA ALA A 8 -1.42 0.06 5.99
C ALA A 8 -2.41 -0.84 5.24
N TYR A 9 -3.45 -1.27 5.93
CA TYR A 9 -4.45 -2.20 5.41
C TYR A 9 -5.85 -1.58 5.50
N ASP A 10 -6.71 -1.94 4.55
CA ASP A 10 -8.14 -1.63 4.65
C ASP A 10 -8.88 -2.60 5.59
N LEU A 11 -10.19 -2.38 5.76
CA LEU A 11 -11.04 -3.22 6.61
C LEU A 11 -11.16 -4.67 6.13
N LEU A 12 -10.85 -4.94 4.86
CA LEU A 12 -10.83 -6.28 4.29
C LEU A 12 -9.45 -6.95 4.44
N GLY A 13 -8.49 -6.27 5.07
CA GLY A 13 -7.13 -6.75 5.28
C GLY A 13 -6.25 -6.66 4.03
N ARG A 14 -6.65 -5.88 3.02
CA ARG A 14 -5.86 -5.69 1.78
C ARG A 14 -4.87 -4.54 1.99
N LEU A 15 -3.66 -4.69 1.44
CA LEU A 15 -2.59 -3.70 1.58
C LEU A 15 -2.90 -2.45 0.75
N VAL A 16 -3.16 -1.31 1.38
CA VAL A 16 -3.47 -0.04 0.69
C VAL A 16 -2.31 0.94 0.63
N LYS A 17 -1.27 0.74 1.46
CA LYS A 17 -0.10 1.62 1.46
C LYS A 17 1.14 0.91 1.98
N GLU A 18 2.26 1.13 1.31
CA GLU A 18 3.61 0.82 1.79
C GLU A 18 4.38 2.13 1.94
N THR A 19 5.00 2.36 3.10
CA THR A 19 5.82 3.56 3.35
C THR A 19 7.23 3.12 3.72
N THR A 20 8.19 3.55 2.92
CA THR A 20 9.63 3.34 3.13
C THR A 20 10.31 4.70 3.37
N PRO A 21 11.56 4.72 3.85
CA PRO A 21 12.33 5.97 3.94
C PRO A 21 12.52 6.67 2.58
N GLN A 22 12.39 5.94 1.48
CA GLN A 22 12.58 6.43 0.11
C GLN A 22 11.28 6.98 -0.52
N GLY A 23 10.12 6.73 0.08
CA GLY A 23 8.84 7.18 -0.44
C GLY A 23 7.67 6.31 0.00
N ALA A 24 6.48 6.56 -0.53
CA ALA A 24 5.30 5.76 -0.25
C ALA A 24 4.64 5.27 -1.54
N LEU A 25 4.30 3.98 -1.57
CA LEU A 25 3.44 3.36 -2.57
C LEU A 25 2.02 3.33 -2.05
N ALA A 26 1.04 3.59 -2.91
CA ALA A 26 -0.38 3.46 -2.56
C ALA A 26 -1.10 2.56 -3.56
N TYR A 27 -2.03 1.77 -3.03
CA TYR A 27 -2.80 0.77 -3.76
C TYR A 27 -4.29 1.03 -3.56
N GLU A 28 -5.05 1.01 -4.65
CA GLU A 28 -6.50 1.08 -4.61
C GLU A 28 -7.10 -0.16 -5.24
N TYR A 29 -8.17 -0.65 -4.63
CA TYR A 29 -8.86 -1.85 -5.07
C TYR A 29 -10.32 -1.53 -5.34
N ASP A 30 -10.87 -2.20 -6.34
CA ASP A 30 -12.32 -2.22 -6.55
C ASP A 30 -13.03 -3.12 -5.49
N PRO A 31 -14.37 -3.11 -5.46
CA PRO A 31 -15.14 -3.98 -4.56
C PRO A 31 -14.95 -5.49 -4.81
N LEU A 32 -14.46 -5.88 -5.99
CA LEU A 32 -14.14 -7.28 -6.33
C LEU A 32 -12.70 -7.66 -5.94
N SER A 33 -11.97 -6.75 -5.28
CA SER A 33 -10.57 -6.92 -4.86
C SER A 33 -9.56 -6.99 -5.99
N ASN A 34 -9.87 -6.43 -7.15
CA ASN A 34 -8.88 -6.19 -8.19
C ASN A 34 -8.14 -4.89 -7.89
N LEU A 35 -6.82 -4.88 -8.07
CA LEU A 35 -6.02 -3.66 -8.00
C LEU A 35 -6.36 -2.77 -9.20
N THR A 36 -6.87 -1.58 -8.95
CA THR A 36 -7.22 -0.60 -9.99
C THR A 36 -6.17 0.48 -10.15
N THR A 37 -5.49 0.84 -9.06
CA THR A 37 -4.54 1.95 -9.05
C THR A 37 -3.28 1.56 -8.27
N LEU A 38 -2.11 1.86 -8.85
CA LEU A 38 -0.83 1.87 -8.16
C LEU A 38 -0.22 3.27 -8.30
N THR A 39 0.00 3.94 -7.17
CA THR A 39 0.66 5.25 -7.13
C THR A 39 2.08 5.08 -6.61
N LEU A 40 3.04 5.60 -7.37
CA LEU A 40 4.46 5.64 -7.01
C LEU A 40 4.82 6.97 -6.31
N PRO A 41 5.86 7.00 -5.47
CA PRO A 41 6.33 8.23 -4.82
C PRO A 41 6.83 9.30 -5.80
#